data_AF-B8IVU8-F1
#
_entry.id   AF-B8IVU8-F1
#
_cell.length_a   1.000
_cell.length_b   1.000
_cell.length_c   1.000
_cell.angle_alpha   90.00
_cell.angle_beta   90.00
_cell.angle_gamma   90.00
#
_symmetry.space_group_name_H-M   'P 1'
#
loop_
_entity.id
_entity.type
_entity.pdbx_description
1 polymer ?
#
loop_
_entity_poly.entity_id
_entity_poly.type
_entity_poly.pdbx_seq_one_letter_code
_entity_poly.pdbx_strand_id
1 'polypeptide(L)'
;MKGAIIGLAAALVVASPAAAGKLYRCTGRDVVAAEEDGTVGRTNRDFWLGYYRSFFVDTDTGSIRWSSGKLEEWLVTQKGGSSNDFVATPRSSLSGASTDFIRVTGWERRPSVTFLVFRLSMMITGTCEVAQ
;
A
#
# COMPACT_ATOMS: atom_id res chain seq x y z
N MET A 1 -1.30 57.87 -30.29
CA MET A 1 -0.43 57.17 -29.32
C MET A 1 -1.31 56.46 -28.29
N LYS A 2 -1.51 55.14 -28.42
CA LYS A 2 -2.20 54.31 -27.43
C LYS A 2 -1.38 53.03 -27.29
N GLY A 3 -0.65 52.94 -26.19
CA GLY A 3 0.15 51.76 -25.83
C GLY A 3 -0.73 50.70 -25.19
N ALA A 4 -0.53 49.45 -25.58
CA ALA A 4 -1.11 48.28 -24.92
C ALA A 4 -0.02 47.62 -24.07
N ILE A 5 -0.25 47.57 -22.75
CA ILE A 5 0.61 46.85 -21.80
C ILE A 5 0.15 45.39 -21.80
N ILE A 6 0.97 44.50 -22.34
CA ILE A 6 0.77 43.04 -22.27
C ILE A 6 1.34 42.58 -20.93
N GLY A 7 0.46 42.35 -19.95
CA GLY A 7 0.82 41.77 -18.66
C GLY A 7 1.04 40.27 -18.78
N LEU A 8 2.29 39.84 -18.69
CA LEU A 8 2.69 38.42 -18.67
C LEU A 8 2.43 37.87 -17.25
N ALA A 9 1.31 37.18 -17.05
CA ALA A 9 1.03 36.50 -15.79
C ALA A 9 1.89 35.23 -15.69
N ALA A 10 2.95 35.28 -14.88
CA ALA A 10 3.76 34.13 -14.54
C ALA A 10 2.96 33.17 -13.66
N ALA A 11 2.47 32.06 -14.24
CA ALA A 11 1.87 30.98 -13.48
C ALA A 11 2.98 30.23 -12.71
N LEU A 12 3.13 30.54 -11.42
CA LEU A 12 3.92 29.72 -10.51
C LEU A 12 3.22 28.37 -10.35
N VAL A 13 3.75 27.36 -11.04
CA VAL A 13 3.42 25.95 -10.78
C VAL A 13 4.00 25.62 -9.39
N VAL A 14 3.14 25.60 -8.39
CA VAL A 14 3.50 25.09 -7.06
C VAL A 14 3.68 23.58 -7.19
N ALA A 15 4.92 23.16 -7.41
CA ALA A 15 5.28 21.75 -7.35
C ALA A 15 5.10 21.30 -5.89
N SER A 16 4.02 20.57 -5.60
CA SER A 16 3.87 19.93 -4.31
C SER A 16 5.00 18.92 -4.14
N PRO A 17 5.75 18.95 -3.01
CA PRO A 17 6.78 17.96 -2.77
C PRO A 17 6.12 16.57 -2.78
N ALA A 18 6.59 15.71 -3.67
CA ALA A 18 6.20 14.31 -3.66
C ALA A 18 6.57 13.76 -2.28
N ALA A 19 5.60 13.16 -1.58
CA ALA A 19 5.88 12.52 -0.31
C ALA A 19 6.94 11.43 -0.55
N ALA A 20 8.09 11.55 0.10
CA ALA A 20 9.14 10.55 0.00
C ALA A 20 8.60 9.22 0.53
N GLY A 21 8.74 8.15 -0.25
CA GLY A 21 8.34 6.82 0.18
C GLY A 21 9.13 6.39 1.42
N LYS A 22 8.51 5.51 2.20
CA LYS A 22 9.04 4.97 3.45
C LYS A 22 9.20 3.46 3.33
N LEU A 23 10.20 2.93 4.03
CA LEU A 23 10.33 1.51 4.28
C LEU A 23 9.57 1.16 5.56
N TYR A 24 8.64 0.22 5.45
CA TYR A 24 7.86 -0.29 6.56
C TYR A 24 8.21 -1.73 6.87
N ARG A 25 8.31 -2.08 8.15
CA ARG A 25 8.24 -3.47 8.62
C ARG A 25 6.80 -3.74 9.04
N CYS A 26 6.18 -4.74 8.45
CA CYS A 26 4.78 -5.10 8.67
C CYS A 26 4.66 -6.49 9.31
N THR A 27 3.67 -6.64 10.18
CA THR A 27 3.39 -7.86 10.96
C THR A 27 1.90 -8.17 10.90
N GLY A 28 1.55 -9.31 10.30
CA GLY A 28 0.18 -9.81 10.23
C GLY A 28 -0.40 -10.07 11.62
N ARG A 29 -1.68 -9.73 11.78
CA ARG A 29 -2.45 -9.88 13.01
C ARG A 29 -3.63 -10.82 12.82
N ASP A 30 -4.35 -10.64 11.71
CA ASP A 30 -5.57 -11.38 11.43
C ASP A 30 -5.66 -11.82 9.98
N VAL A 31 -6.36 -12.94 9.77
CA VAL A 31 -6.76 -13.45 8.47
C VAL A 31 -8.26 -13.69 8.49
N VAL A 32 -8.94 -13.13 7.51
CA VAL A 32 -10.36 -13.34 7.24
C VAL A 32 -10.46 -13.99 5.87
N ALA A 33 -11.24 -15.07 5.74
CA ALA A 33 -11.38 -15.80 4.48
C ALA A 33 -12.83 -16.24 4.26
N ALA A 34 -13.17 -16.49 2.99
CA ALA A 34 -14.39 -17.21 2.65
C ALA A 34 -14.25 -18.69 3.03
N GLU A 35 -15.27 -19.22 3.70
CA GLU A 35 -15.39 -20.62 4.08
C GLU A 35 -16.22 -21.41 3.04
N GLU A 36 -16.19 -22.75 3.13
CA GLU A 36 -16.87 -23.63 2.16
C GLU A 36 -18.39 -23.48 2.18
N ASP A 37 -18.96 -23.00 3.29
CA ASP A 37 -20.39 -22.71 3.44
C ASP A 37 -20.80 -21.35 2.85
N GLY A 38 -19.86 -20.62 2.24
CA GLY A 38 -20.09 -19.31 1.64
C GLY A 38 -20.09 -18.15 2.64
N THR A 39 -19.80 -18.39 3.93
CA THR A 39 -19.64 -17.33 4.92
C THR A 39 -18.21 -16.75 4.89
N VAL A 40 -18.02 -15.61 5.55
CA VAL A 40 -16.70 -14.97 5.71
C VAL A 40 -16.40 -14.88 7.20
N GLY A 41 -15.29 -15.48 7.62
CA GLY A 41 -14.92 -15.58 9.04
C GLY A 41 -13.44 -15.34 9.28
N ARG A 42 -13.10 -15.06 10.55
CA ARG A 42 -11.70 -15.13 10.99
C ARG A 42 -11.26 -16.58 10.94
N THR A 43 -10.12 -16.82 10.31
CA THR A 43 -9.59 -18.18 10.12
C THR A 43 -8.22 -18.29 10.78
N ASN A 44 -7.95 -19.45 11.39
CA ASN A 44 -6.67 -19.79 12.01
C ASN A 44 -5.74 -20.52 11.03
N ARG A 45 -5.80 -20.20 9.73
CA ARG A 45 -4.91 -20.80 8.72
C ARG A 45 -3.47 -20.36 9.01
N ASP A 46 -2.77 -21.17 9.81
CA ASP A 46 -1.42 -20.92 10.33
C ASP A 46 -0.41 -20.62 9.23
N PHE A 47 -0.60 -21.20 8.05
CA PHE A 47 0.23 -20.92 6.87
C PHE A 47 0.27 -19.42 6.53
N TRP A 48 -0.89 -18.76 6.45
CA TRP A 48 -0.95 -17.34 6.05
C TRP A 48 -0.46 -16.42 7.16
N LEU A 49 -0.80 -16.72 8.41
CA LEU A 49 -0.24 -15.99 9.54
C LEU A 49 1.29 -16.13 9.62
N GLY A 50 1.82 -17.31 9.31
CA GLY A 50 3.26 -17.56 9.20
C GLY A 50 3.90 -16.79 8.04
N TYR A 51 3.28 -16.81 6.86
CA TYR A 51 3.76 -16.10 5.68
C TYR A 51 3.82 -14.57 5.89
N TYR A 52 2.78 -13.99 6.51
CA TYR A 52 2.70 -12.57 6.83
C TYR A 52 3.24 -12.21 8.22
N ARG A 53 3.94 -13.12 8.90
CA ARG A 53 4.43 -12.90 10.28
C ARG A 53 5.36 -11.70 10.38
N SER A 54 6.21 -11.49 9.39
CA SER A 54 7.04 -10.28 9.26
C SER A 54 7.49 -10.12 7.81
N PHE A 55 7.34 -8.92 7.26
CA PHE A 55 7.82 -8.58 5.91
C PHE A 55 8.09 -7.09 5.82
N PHE A 56 8.81 -6.67 4.79
CA PHE A 56 9.08 -5.26 4.52
C PHE A 56 8.38 -4.79 3.26
N VAL A 57 7.90 -3.55 3.29
CA VAL A 57 7.30 -2.86 2.14
C VAL A 57 8.03 -1.54 1.94
N ASP A 58 8.67 -1.39 0.79
CA ASP A 58 9.15 -0.10 0.31
C ASP A 58 8.06 0.56 -0.52
N THR A 59 7.52 1.65 0.00
CA THR A 59 6.39 2.36 -0.62
C THR A 59 6.80 3.30 -1.75
N ASP A 60 8.10 3.57 -1.94
CA ASP A 60 8.56 4.35 -3.09
C ASP A 60 8.64 3.48 -4.35
N THR A 61 9.19 2.28 -4.18
CA THR A 61 9.48 1.35 -5.29
C THR A 61 8.38 0.30 -5.50
N GLY A 62 7.55 0.03 -4.49
CA GLY A 62 6.63 -1.10 -4.49
C GLY A 62 7.30 -2.45 -4.21
N SER A 63 8.53 -2.43 -3.70
CA SER A 63 9.27 -3.64 -3.36
C SER A 63 8.76 -4.26 -2.07
N ILE A 64 8.51 -5.57 -2.08
CA ILE A 64 8.09 -6.34 -0.92
C ILE A 64 9.10 -7.43 -0.64
N ARG A 65 9.70 -7.41 0.55
CA ARG A 65 10.66 -8.42 1.00
C ARG A 65 10.04 -9.27 2.10
N TRP A 66 9.79 -10.53 1.78
CA TRP A 66 9.15 -11.49 2.67
C TRP A 66 10.14 -12.04 3.70
N SER A 67 9.62 -12.64 4.78
CA SER A 67 10.42 -13.32 5.82
C SER A 67 11.33 -14.42 5.26
N SER A 68 10.94 -15.04 4.15
CA SER A 68 11.74 -16.05 3.42
C SER A 68 12.95 -15.46 2.71
N GLY A 69 13.11 -14.13 2.68
CA GLY A 69 14.13 -13.43 1.90
C GLY A 69 13.74 -13.18 0.44
N LYS A 70 12.60 -13.72 -0.02
CA LYS A 70 12.08 -13.45 -1.37
C LYS A 70 11.77 -11.97 -1.52
N LEU A 71 12.25 -11.37 -2.61
CA LEU A 71 11.91 -10.02 -3.05
C LEU A 71 10.88 -10.12 -4.18
N GLU A 72 9.81 -9.34 -4.07
CA GLU A 72 8.80 -9.17 -5.12
C GLU A 72 8.65 -7.69 -5.45
N GLU A 73 8.51 -7.36 -6.73
CA GLU A 73 8.18 -6.01 -7.16
C GLU A 73 6.71 -5.93 -7.55
N TRP A 74 5.96 -5.11 -6.83
CA TRP A 74 4.55 -4.87 -7.10
C TRP A 74 4.40 -3.52 -7.80
N LEU A 75 3.46 -3.44 -8.74
CA LEU A 75 3.09 -2.20 -9.40
C LEU A 75 2.39 -1.28 -8.39
N VAL A 76 2.99 -0.12 -8.13
CA VAL A 76 2.37 0.90 -7.28
C VAL A 76 1.25 1.58 -8.04
N THR A 77 0.01 1.37 -7.59
CA THR A 77 -1.19 1.99 -8.16
C THR A 77 -1.57 3.28 -7.43
N GLN A 78 -1.10 3.44 -6.18
CA GLN A 78 -1.24 4.65 -5.39
C GLN A 78 -0.02 4.82 -4.47
N LYS A 79 0.77 5.88 -4.65
CA LYS A 79 1.97 6.14 -3.80
C LYS A 79 1.62 6.67 -2.39
N GLY A 80 0.41 7.19 -2.21
CA GLY A 80 0.01 7.92 -1.01
C GLY A 80 0.39 9.40 -1.11
N GLY A 81 -0.63 10.26 -0.98
CA GLY A 81 -0.47 11.71 -0.87
C GLY A 81 -0.42 12.13 0.60
N SER A 82 -1.06 13.26 0.92
CA SER A 82 -1.26 13.74 2.30
C SER A 82 -1.96 12.70 3.21
N SER A 83 -2.67 11.75 2.62
CA SER A 83 -3.36 10.67 3.32
C SER A 83 -2.49 9.48 3.74
N ASN A 84 -1.17 9.48 3.46
CA ASN A 84 -0.25 8.36 3.75
C ASN A 84 -0.85 6.99 3.37
N ASP A 85 -1.44 6.91 2.18
CA ASP A 85 -2.21 5.76 1.73
C ASP A 85 -1.59 5.14 0.49
N PHE A 86 -0.78 4.11 0.70
CA PHE A 86 -0.07 3.38 -0.35
C PHE A 86 -0.87 2.16 -0.80
N VAL A 87 -0.97 1.92 -2.11
CA VAL A 87 -1.57 0.72 -2.71
C VAL A 87 -0.66 0.19 -3.82
N ALA A 88 -0.40 -1.11 -3.79
CA ALA A 88 0.32 -1.82 -4.84
C ALA A 88 -0.32 -3.16 -5.18
N THR A 89 -0.05 -3.65 -6.39
CA THR A 89 -0.65 -4.87 -6.98
C THR A 89 0.44 -5.72 -7.65
N PRO A 90 0.32 -7.06 -7.71
CA PRO A 90 1.29 -7.88 -8.44
C PRO A 90 1.37 -7.50 -9.93
N ARG A 91 2.58 -7.38 -10.49
CA ARG A 91 2.76 -6.98 -11.91
C ARG A 91 2.12 -7.93 -12.93
N SER A 92 1.95 -9.20 -12.56
CA SER A 92 1.41 -10.25 -13.43
C SER A 92 -0.11 -10.41 -13.37
N SER A 93 -0.85 -9.53 -12.68
CA SER A 93 -2.32 -9.58 -12.69
C SER A 93 -2.85 -9.05 -14.04
N LEU A 94 -2.99 -9.95 -15.02
CA LEU A 94 -3.56 -9.65 -16.34
C LEU A 94 -5.08 -9.43 -16.31
N SER A 95 -5.74 -9.62 -15.16
CA SER A 95 -7.17 -9.35 -14.98
C SER A 95 -7.37 -7.94 -14.43
N GLY A 96 -8.14 -7.10 -15.15
CA GLY A 96 -8.46 -5.72 -14.76
C GLY A 96 -9.19 -5.56 -13.40
N ALA A 97 -9.57 -6.67 -12.76
CA ALA A 97 -9.90 -6.70 -11.35
C ALA A 97 -8.67 -7.19 -10.58
N SER A 98 -7.93 -6.27 -9.94
CA SER A 98 -6.87 -6.65 -9.03
C SER A 98 -7.51 -7.20 -7.75
N THR A 99 -7.81 -8.50 -7.75
CA THR A 99 -8.20 -9.23 -6.52
C THR A 99 -7.05 -9.31 -5.53
N ASP A 100 -5.84 -8.99 -5.98
CA ASP A 100 -4.62 -9.08 -5.22
C ASP A 100 -4.01 -7.69 -5.08
N PHE A 101 -4.03 -7.14 -3.87
CA PHE A 101 -3.39 -5.87 -3.58
C PHE A 101 -2.91 -5.82 -2.13
N ILE A 102 -1.93 -4.97 -1.90
CA ILE A 102 -1.51 -4.56 -0.56
C ILE A 102 -1.79 -3.07 -0.43
N ARG A 103 -2.39 -2.70 0.70
CA ARG A 103 -2.60 -1.33 1.11
C ARG A 103 -1.88 -1.09 2.43
N VAL A 104 -1.06 -0.04 2.49
CA VAL A 104 -0.42 0.43 3.72
C VAL A 104 -0.95 1.82 4.00
N THR A 105 -1.64 2.00 5.12
CA THR A 105 -2.29 3.25 5.46
C THR A 105 -1.81 3.76 6.81
N GLY A 106 -1.30 4.99 6.81
CA GLY A 106 -1.13 5.82 8.00
C GLY A 106 -2.20 6.93 8.01
N TRP A 107 -2.76 7.25 9.17
CA TRP A 107 -3.64 8.41 9.31
C TRP A 107 -3.00 9.39 10.29
N GLU A 108 -3.05 10.71 10.03
CA GLU A 108 -2.45 11.72 10.92
C GLU A 108 -2.92 11.60 12.38
N ARG A 109 -4.16 11.15 12.59
CA ARG A 109 -4.77 10.99 13.91
C ARG A 109 -4.70 9.58 14.49
N ARG A 110 -4.03 8.63 13.83
CA ARG A 110 -3.85 7.27 14.35
C ARG A 110 -2.37 7.01 14.60
N PRO A 111 -1.99 6.54 15.79
CA PRO A 111 -0.59 6.30 16.12
C PRO A 111 0.01 5.12 15.36
N SER A 112 -0.81 4.22 14.83
CA SER A 112 -0.37 2.99 14.19
C SER A 112 -0.62 3.01 12.70
N VAL A 113 0.42 2.70 11.92
CA VAL A 113 0.28 2.37 10.50
C VAL A 113 -0.26 0.96 10.40
N THR A 114 -1.25 0.75 9.55
CA THR A 114 -1.86 -0.56 9.32
C THR A 114 -1.64 -1.00 7.89
N PHE A 115 -1.62 -2.30 7.67
CA PHE A 115 -1.72 -2.84 6.32
C PHE A 115 -2.94 -3.74 6.17
N LEU A 116 -3.38 -3.86 4.93
CA LEU A 116 -4.38 -4.81 4.47
C LEU A 116 -3.87 -5.43 3.19
N VAL A 117 -3.87 -6.75 3.10
CA VAL A 117 -3.66 -7.50 1.87
C VAL A 117 -4.96 -8.19 1.52
N PHE A 118 -5.47 -7.95 0.32
CA PHE A 118 -6.56 -8.74 -0.23
C PHE A 118 -5.96 -9.69 -1.27
N ARG A 119 -6.34 -10.96 -1.26
CA ARG A 119 -5.99 -11.94 -2.30
C ARG A 119 -7.16 -12.87 -2.55
N LEU A 120 -7.55 -13.09 -3.80
CA LEU A 120 -8.61 -14.01 -4.24
C LEU A 120 -9.89 -13.98 -3.36
N SER A 121 -9.89 -14.71 -2.23
CA SER A 121 -10.99 -14.84 -1.26
C SER A 121 -10.59 -14.58 0.21
N MET A 122 -9.43 -13.99 0.45
CA MET A 122 -8.90 -13.72 1.78
C MET A 122 -8.42 -12.28 1.96
N MET A 123 -8.51 -11.81 3.20
CA MET A 123 -8.03 -10.54 3.67
C MET A 123 -7.11 -10.77 4.86
N ILE A 124 -5.88 -10.30 4.76
CA ILE A 124 -4.90 -10.29 5.85
C ILE A 124 -4.77 -8.86 6.34
N THR A 125 -4.83 -8.65 7.64
CA THR A 125 -4.63 -7.32 8.23
C THR A 125 -3.49 -7.35 9.24
N GLY A 126 -2.89 -6.19 9.46
CA GLY A 126 -1.91 -6.06 10.50
C GLY A 126 -1.39 -4.65 10.69
N THR A 127 -0.25 -4.56 11.37
CA THR A 127 0.39 -3.30 11.75
C THR A 127 1.73 -3.17 11.07
N CYS A 128 2.13 -1.94 10.77
CA CYS A 128 3.47 -1.62 10.28
C CYS A 128 4.15 -0.56 11.16
N GLU A 129 5.47 -0.61 11.17
CA GLU A 129 6.35 0.38 11.79
C GLU A 129 7.37 0.85 10.76
N VAL A 130 7.84 2.10 10.89
CA VAL A 130 8.89 2.62 10.02
C VAL A 130 10.18 1.85 10.33
N ALA A 131 10.78 1.25 9.31
CA ALA A 131 12.09 0.61 9.43
C ALA A 131 13.17 1.66 9.10
N GLN A 132 14.11 1.84 10.03
CA GLN A 132 15.31 2.66 9.80
C GLN A 132 16.36 1.89 9.00
#